data_AF-A0A4R1FX73-F1
#
_entry.id   AF-A0A4R1FX73-F1
#
_cell.length_a   1.000
_cell.length_b   1.000
_cell.length_c   1.000
_cell.angle_alpha   90.00
_cell.angle_beta   90.00
_cell.angle_gamma   90.00
#
_symmetry.space_group_name_H-M   'P 1'
#
loop_
_entity.id
_entity.type
_entity.pdbx_description
1 polymer ?
#
loop_
_entity_poly.entity_id
_entity_poly.type
_entity_poly.pdbx_seq_one_letter_code
_entity_poly.pdbx_strand_id
1 'polypeptide(L)'
;MNRRGRRARPAYSPRPSVAQRLEAAENLLDGSVSDAGGVWSRAVAWILRLALEQAVDQLWAQVAPELMRCPMRAQLLALRVYAGPDTAGQVGALWAALSRAAHHLDYEMAPSVTDLRRWRNQTADLARALELAALARQPIG
;
A
#
# COMPACT_ATOMS: atom_id res chain seq x y z
N MET A 1 -15.25 15.96 46.36
CA MET A 1 -14.89 16.67 45.12
C MET A 1 -13.62 16.05 44.55
N ASN A 2 -13.70 15.15 43.56
CA ASN A 2 -12.50 14.67 42.86
C ASN A 2 -12.85 14.25 41.42
N ARG A 3 -12.67 15.17 40.47
CA ARG A 3 -12.88 14.94 39.04
C ARG A 3 -11.65 14.21 38.48
N ARG A 4 -11.65 12.88 38.50
CA ARG A 4 -10.72 12.12 37.66
C ARG A 4 -11.16 12.31 36.21
N GLY A 5 -10.44 13.17 35.49
CA GLY A 5 -10.61 13.40 34.07
C GLY A 5 -10.57 12.08 33.32
N ARG A 6 -11.74 11.65 32.87
CA ARG A 6 -11.93 10.53 31.97
C ARG A 6 -11.23 10.94 30.67
N ARG A 7 -9.98 10.49 30.44
CA ARG A 7 -9.31 10.64 29.15
C ARG A 7 -10.24 9.98 28.13
N ALA A 8 -10.90 10.81 27.32
CA ALA A 8 -11.70 10.32 26.21
C ALA A 8 -10.77 9.48 25.33
N ARG A 9 -11.16 8.22 25.08
CA ARG A 9 -10.54 7.42 24.02
C ARG A 9 -10.56 8.27 22.75
N PRO A 10 -9.45 8.42 22.02
CA PRO A 10 -9.50 9.13 20.74
C PRO A 10 -10.58 8.46 19.88
N ALA A 11 -11.47 9.29 19.33
CA ALA A 11 -12.42 8.88 18.31
C ALA A 11 -11.66 8.15 17.21
N TYR A 12 -12.29 7.11 16.63
CA TYR A 12 -11.76 6.28 15.55
C TYR A 12 -10.80 7.04 14.63
N SER A 13 -9.50 6.71 14.66
CA SER A 13 -8.56 7.22 13.66
C SER A 13 -8.93 6.58 12.33
N PRO A 14 -9.32 7.34 11.31
CA PRO A 14 -9.63 6.78 10.01
C PRO A 14 -8.42 6.00 9.48
N ARG A 15 -8.66 4.87 8.82
CA ARG A 15 -7.60 4.10 8.15
C ARG A 15 -6.83 5.07 7.24
N PRO A 16 -5.48 5.15 7.34
CA PRO A 16 -4.71 6.05 6.50
C PRO A 16 -5.00 5.82 5.01
N SER A 17 -5.08 6.90 4.24
CA SER A 17 -5.22 6.86 2.79
C SER A 17 -3.93 6.37 2.11
N VAL A 18 -4.02 6.05 0.82
CA VAL A 18 -2.85 5.70 0.00
C VAL A 18 -1.83 6.83 0.02
N ALA A 19 -2.27 8.08 -0.17
CA ALA A 19 -1.41 9.27 -0.12
C ALA A 19 -0.70 9.41 1.24
N GLN A 20 -1.42 9.24 2.35
CA GLN A 20 -0.84 9.32 3.69
C GLN A 20 0.20 8.21 3.94
N ARG A 21 0.01 7.01 3.38
CA ARG A 21 1.02 5.95 3.46
C ARG A 21 2.25 6.26 2.61
N LEU A 22 2.08 6.82 1.42
CA LEU A 22 3.20 7.24 0.57
C LEU A 22 4.01 8.37 1.22
N GLU A 23 3.34 9.33 1.87
CA GLU A 23 3.98 10.38 2.65
C GLU A 23 4.76 9.82 3.85
N ALA A 24 4.15 8.89 4.60
CA ALA A 24 4.84 8.22 5.70
C ALA A 24 6.10 7.45 5.24
N ALA A 25 6.04 6.81 4.06
CA ALA A 25 7.20 6.16 3.46
C ALA A 25 8.29 7.16 3.06
N GLU A 26 7.94 8.30 2.45
CA GLU A 26 8.90 9.35 2.11
C GLU A 26 9.58 9.94 3.35
N ASN A 27 8.81 10.22 4.40
CA ASN A 27 9.36 10.73 5.66
C ASN A 27 10.44 9.80 6.24
N LEU A 28 10.24 8.48 6.15
CA LEU A 28 11.25 7.49 6.57
C LEU A 28 12.47 7.49 5.62
N LEU A 29 12.24 7.62 4.31
CA LEU A 29 13.31 7.63 3.30
C LEU A 29 14.19 8.89 3.34
N ASP A 30 13.63 10.01 3.79
CA ASP A 30 14.34 11.28 3.93
C ASP A 30 15.06 11.41 5.28
N GLY A 31 15.01 10.38 6.12
CA GLY A 31 15.72 10.35 7.40
C GLY A 31 15.10 11.23 8.48
N SER A 32 13.86 11.70 8.29
CA SER A 32 13.12 12.48 9.31
C SER A 32 12.81 11.70 10.59
N VAL A 33 13.03 10.38 10.58
CA VAL A 33 12.90 9.47 11.72
C VAL A 33 14.28 8.86 12.02
N SER A 34 15.01 9.47 12.96
CA SER A 34 16.42 9.20 13.21
C SER A 34 16.73 7.92 14.02
N ASP A 35 15.73 7.23 14.56
CA ASP A 35 15.94 6.21 15.62
C ASP A 35 15.51 4.77 15.25
N ALA A 36 15.18 4.49 13.99
CA ALA A 36 14.55 3.23 13.61
C ALA A 36 15.51 2.05 13.28
N GLY A 37 16.83 2.24 13.42
CA GLY A 37 17.83 1.18 13.20
C GLY A 37 17.70 0.46 11.85
N GLY A 38 18.12 -0.80 11.71
CA GLY A 38 17.94 -1.57 10.45
C GLY A 38 16.48 -1.95 10.10
N VAL A 39 15.50 -1.54 10.91
CA VAL A 39 14.08 -1.94 10.81
C VAL A 39 13.28 -1.00 9.90
N TRP A 40 13.73 0.25 9.73
CA TRP A 40 13.00 1.26 8.94
C TRP A 40 12.82 0.85 7.48
N SER A 41 13.81 0.18 6.87
CA SER A 41 13.76 -0.25 5.47
C SER A 41 12.65 -1.27 5.22
N ARG A 42 12.46 -2.18 6.18
CA ARG A 42 11.36 -3.15 6.19
C ARG A 42 10.03 -2.49 6.49
N ALA A 43 10.00 -1.52 7.41
CA ALA A 43 8.80 -0.74 7.68
C ALA A 43 8.33 0.02 6.42
N VAL A 44 9.25 0.62 5.64
CA VAL A 44 8.93 1.23 4.35
C VAL A 44 8.33 0.19 3.40
N ALA A 45 8.94 -0.98 3.24
CA ALA A 45 8.39 -2.05 2.39
C ALA A 45 6.98 -2.48 2.81
N TRP A 46 6.72 -2.62 4.12
CA TRP A 46 5.39 -2.89 4.67
C TRP A 46 4.38 -1.79 4.35
N ILE A 47 4.74 -0.52 4.55
CA ILE A 47 3.87 0.63 4.29
C ILE A 47 3.49 0.70 2.81
N LEU A 48 4.46 0.51 1.91
CA LEU A 48 4.23 0.47 0.47
C LEU A 48 3.33 -0.69 0.06
N ARG A 49 3.50 -1.87 0.67
CA ARG A 49 2.61 -3.03 0.42
C ARG A 49 1.17 -2.70 0.79
N LEU A 50 0.95 -2.10 1.96
CA LEU A 50 -0.38 -1.69 2.42
C LEU A 50 -0.98 -0.58 1.56
N ALA A 51 -0.16 0.31 1.01
CA ALA A 51 -0.61 1.34 0.07
C ALA A 51 -1.08 0.71 -1.25
N LEU A 52 -0.31 -0.23 -1.79
CA LEU A 52 -0.66 -0.97 -3.01
C LEU A 52 -1.94 -1.81 -2.83
N GLU A 53 -2.05 -2.55 -1.72
CA GLU A 53 -3.26 -3.32 -1.39
C GLU A 53 -4.49 -2.43 -1.25
N GLN A 54 -4.35 -1.27 -0.60
CA GLN A 54 -5.48 -0.34 -0.52
C GLN A 54 -5.88 0.23 -1.89
N ALA A 55 -4.94 0.51 -2.79
CA ALA A 55 -5.28 0.98 -4.13
C ALA A 55 -6.07 -0.08 -4.92
N VAL A 56 -5.73 -1.36 -4.73
CA VAL A 56 -6.48 -2.49 -5.28
C VAL A 56 -7.88 -2.58 -4.64
N ASP A 57 -7.99 -2.47 -3.31
CA ASP A 57 -9.28 -2.42 -2.60
C ASP A 57 -10.17 -1.27 -3.12
N GLN A 58 -9.59 -0.09 -3.37
CA GLN A 58 -10.29 1.09 -3.88
C GLN A 58 -10.83 0.90 -5.29
N LEU A 59 -10.08 0.20 -6.16
CA LEU A 59 -10.57 -0.18 -7.48
C LEU A 59 -11.78 -1.12 -7.32
N TRP A 60 -11.65 -2.18 -6.49
CA TRP A 60 -12.74 -3.14 -6.32
C TRP A 60 -14.00 -2.53 -5.72
N ALA A 61 -13.85 -1.64 -4.73
CA ALA A 61 -14.99 -0.93 -4.14
C ALA A 61 -15.83 -0.16 -5.18
N GLN A 62 -15.23 0.26 -6.30
CA GLN A 62 -15.93 0.96 -7.36
C GLN A 62 -16.51 0.05 -8.44
N VAL A 63 -15.80 -1.01 -8.82
CA VAL A 63 -16.15 -1.78 -10.04
C VAL A 63 -16.55 -3.24 -9.80
N ALA A 64 -16.15 -3.84 -8.69
CA ALA A 64 -16.46 -5.24 -8.33
C ALA A 64 -16.26 -5.50 -6.83
N PRO A 65 -17.13 -4.97 -5.94
CA PRO A 65 -16.92 -5.02 -4.49
C PRO A 65 -16.80 -6.43 -3.91
N GLU A 66 -17.38 -7.44 -4.56
CA GLU A 66 -17.30 -8.84 -4.18
C GLU A 66 -15.86 -9.39 -4.19
N LEU A 67 -14.98 -8.84 -5.04
CA LEU A 67 -13.58 -9.27 -5.13
C LEU A 67 -12.76 -8.89 -3.88
N MET A 68 -13.20 -7.89 -3.11
CA MET A 68 -12.54 -7.51 -1.85
C MET A 68 -12.56 -8.64 -0.80
N ARG A 69 -13.46 -9.62 -0.93
CA ARG A 69 -13.54 -10.80 -0.03
C ARG A 69 -12.59 -11.91 -0.44
N CYS A 70 -12.03 -11.84 -1.64
CA CYS A 70 -11.10 -12.85 -2.15
C CYS A 70 -9.70 -12.66 -1.54
N PRO A 71 -8.90 -13.74 -1.40
CA PRO A 71 -7.50 -13.61 -1.04
C PRO A 71 -6.75 -12.69 -2.02
N MET A 72 -5.79 -11.90 -1.53
CA MET A 72 -5.07 -10.91 -2.34
C MET A 72 -4.52 -11.48 -3.66
N ARG A 73 -3.97 -12.71 -3.63
CA ARG A 73 -3.47 -13.38 -4.84
C ARG A 73 -4.54 -13.61 -5.91
N ALA A 74 -5.77 -13.94 -5.52
CA ALA A 74 -6.89 -14.09 -6.45
C ALA A 74 -7.33 -12.73 -7.03
N GLN A 75 -7.33 -11.68 -6.21
CA GLN A 75 -7.59 -10.32 -6.67
C GLN A 75 -6.56 -9.88 -7.73
N LEU A 76 -5.27 -10.16 -7.50
CA LEU A 76 -4.19 -9.84 -8.45
C LEU A 76 -4.36 -10.54 -9.81
N LEU A 77 -4.88 -11.76 -9.84
CA LEU A 77 -5.20 -12.45 -11.10
C LEU A 77 -6.35 -11.76 -11.84
N ALA A 78 -7.38 -11.34 -11.10
CA ALA A 78 -8.53 -10.66 -11.67
C ALA A 78 -8.16 -9.29 -12.29
N LEU A 79 -7.16 -8.58 -11.74
CA LEU A 79 -6.71 -7.27 -12.25
C LEU A 79 -6.43 -7.26 -13.75
N ARG A 80 -5.99 -8.37 -14.35
CA ARG A 80 -5.74 -8.45 -15.80
C ARG A 80 -6.95 -8.04 -16.63
N VAL A 81 -8.15 -8.40 -16.17
CA VAL A 81 -9.42 -8.07 -16.86
C VAL A 81 -9.81 -6.61 -16.64
N TYR A 82 -9.49 -6.05 -15.47
CA TYR A 82 -9.97 -4.72 -15.06
C TYR A 82 -9.00 -3.59 -15.38
N ALA A 83 -7.71 -3.77 -15.15
CA ALA A 83 -6.66 -2.77 -15.33
C ALA A 83 -5.72 -3.04 -16.53
N GLY A 84 -5.97 -4.11 -17.27
CA GLY A 84 -5.14 -4.56 -18.39
C GLY A 84 -3.95 -5.43 -17.95
N PRO A 85 -3.35 -6.20 -18.88
CA PRO A 85 -2.31 -7.17 -18.56
C PRO A 85 -1.01 -6.54 -18.03
N ASP A 86 -0.64 -5.37 -18.55
CA ASP A 86 0.61 -4.71 -18.17
C ASP A 86 0.55 -4.17 -16.74
N THR A 87 -0.50 -3.41 -16.42
CA THR A 87 -0.73 -2.90 -15.05
C THR A 87 -0.85 -4.07 -14.06
N ALA A 88 -1.63 -5.10 -14.39
CA ALA A 88 -1.80 -6.26 -13.52
C ALA A 88 -0.47 -6.99 -13.25
N GLY A 89 0.35 -7.18 -14.29
CA GLY A 89 1.68 -7.77 -14.16
C GLY A 89 2.60 -6.96 -13.26
N GLN A 90 2.61 -5.63 -13.43
CA GLN A 90 3.42 -4.73 -12.60
C GLN A 90 2.96 -4.71 -11.14
N VAL A 91 1.64 -4.67 -10.88
CA VAL A 91 1.09 -4.76 -9.52
C VAL A 91 1.48 -6.09 -8.88
N GLY A 92 1.32 -7.21 -9.60
CA GLY A 92 1.69 -8.54 -9.09
C GLY A 92 3.17 -8.65 -8.75
N ALA A 93 4.04 -8.16 -9.65
CA ALA A 93 5.48 -8.15 -9.45
C ALA A 93 5.90 -7.30 -8.24
N LEU A 94 5.35 -6.08 -8.12
CA LEU A 94 5.64 -5.18 -7.01
C LEU A 94 5.12 -5.74 -5.69
N TRP A 95 3.90 -6.27 -5.66
CA TRP A 95 3.32 -6.89 -4.47
C TRP A 95 4.19 -8.05 -3.97
N ALA A 96 4.68 -8.91 -4.87
CA ALA A 96 5.57 -10.01 -4.51
C ALA A 96 6.92 -9.53 -3.97
N ALA A 97 7.52 -8.49 -4.59
CA ALA A 97 8.77 -7.91 -4.13
C ALA A 97 8.64 -7.28 -2.73
N LEU A 98 7.60 -6.47 -2.52
CA LEU A 98 7.31 -5.83 -1.23
C LEU A 98 6.98 -6.86 -0.15
N SER A 99 6.22 -7.91 -0.49
CA SER A 99 5.91 -9.00 0.44
C SER A 99 7.18 -9.69 0.93
N ARG A 100 8.13 -10.02 0.03
CA ARG A 100 9.40 -10.62 0.43
C ARG A 100 10.23 -9.69 1.29
N ALA A 101 10.43 -8.44 0.85
CA ALA A 101 11.20 -7.44 1.59
C ALA A 101 10.64 -7.10 2.98
N ALA A 102 9.32 -7.25 3.15
CA ALA A 102 8.61 -7.08 4.40
C ALA A 102 8.85 -8.25 5.40
N HIS A 103 9.16 -9.46 4.94
CA HIS A 103 9.44 -10.59 5.81
C HIS A 103 10.89 -10.58 6.32
N HIS A 104 11.09 -10.91 7.60
CA HIS A 104 12.41 -11.18 8.16
C HIS A 104 12.84 -12.59 7.76
N LEU A 105 13.63 -12.71 6.70
CA LEU A 105 14.49 -13.87 6.51
C LEU A 105 15.87 -13.47 7.02
N ASP A 106 16.38 -14.20 8.02
CA ASP A 106 17.62 -13.87 8.76
C ASP A 106 18.89 -13.77 7.88
N TYR A 107 18.78 -14.12 6.60
CA TYR A 107 19.86 -14.10 5.62
C TYR A 107 19.61 -13.16 4.42
N GLU A 108 18.46 -12.50 4.30
CA GLU A 108 18.23 -11.54 3.22
C GLU A 108 18.74 -10.14 3.60
N MET A 109 19.61 -9.60 2.74
CA MET A 109 20.05 -8.21 2.80
C MET A 109 18.82 -7.28 2.84
N ALA A 110 18.85 -6.30 3.74
CA ALA A 110 17.80 -5.29 3.78
C ALA A 110 17.73 -4.55 2.42
N PRO A 111 16.52 -4.18 1.94
CA PRO A 111 16.38 -3.44 0.70
C PRO A 111 17.14 -2.11 0.77
N SER A 112 17.83 -1.76 -0.32
CA SER A 112 18.58 -0.51 -0.39
C SER A 112 17.65 0.71 -0.44
N VAL A 113 18.14 1.89 -0.03
CA VAL A 113 17.38 3.15 -0.13
C VAL A 113 16.94 3.39 -1.59
N THR A 114 17.80 3.08 -2.56
CA THR A 114 17.51 3.19 -3.99
C THR A 114 16.35 2.30 -4.40
N ASP A 115 16.33 1.04 -3.96
CA ASP A 115 15.22 0.12 -4.24
C ASP A 115 13.91 0.60 -3.62
N LEU A 116 13.97 1.09 -2.38
CA LEU A 116 12.81 1.60 -1.67
C LEU A 116 12.22 2.85 -2.35
N ARG A 117 13.06 3.80 -2.78
CA ARG A 117 12.60 4.98 -3.54
C ARG A 117 11.98 4.56 -4.88
N ARG A 118 12.59 3.59 -5.57
CA ARG A 118 12.05 3.02 -6.80
C ARG A 118 10.67 2.38 -6.57
N TRP A 119 10.54 1.52 -5.56
CA TRP A 119 9.27 0.89 -5.22
C TRP A 119 8.21 1.88 -4.76
N ARG A 120 8.60 2.95 -4.05
CA ARG A 120 7.68 4.02 -3.67
C ARG A 120 7.09 4.69 -4.91
N ASN A 121 7.94 5.12 -5.85
CA ASN A 121 7.48 5.75 -7.09
C ASN A 121 6.59 4.80 -7.89
N GLN A 122 7.00 3.54 -8.02
CA GLN A 122 6.20 2.52 -8.70
C GLN A 122 4.84 2.30 -8.00
N THR A 123 4.78 2.35 -6.67
CA THR A 123 3.53 2.26 -5.91
C THR A 123 2.61 3.45 -6.21
N ALA A 124 3.16 4.66 -6.27
CA ALA A 124 2.39 5.86 -6.61
C ALA A 124 1.83 5.82 -8.03
N ASP A 125 2.65 5.41 -9.00
CA ASP A 125 2.23 5.29 -10.41
C ASP A 125 1.15 4.22 -10.60
N LEU A 126 1.32 3.06 -9.97
CA LEU A 126 0.32 1.98 -10.06
C LEU A 126 -0.97 2.34 -9.32
N ALA A 127 -0.91 3.03 -8.18
CA ALA A 127 -2.12 3.50 -7.50
C ALA A 127 -2.95 4.42 -8.40
N ARG A 128 -2.29 5.36 -9.09
CA ARG A 128 -2.92 6.25 -10.08
C ARG A 128 -3.46 5.48 -11.29
N ALA A 129 -2.73 4.49 -11.79
CA ALA A 129 -3.19 3.65 -12.90
C ALA A 129 -4.46 2.85 -12.54
N LEU A 130 -4.53 2.33 -11.31
CA LEU A 130 -5.70 1.63 -10.80
C LEU A 130 -6.90 2.58 -10.61
N GLU A 131 -6.68 3.78 -10.10
CA GLU A 131 -7.73 4.81 -9.99
C GLU A 131 -8.31 5.15 -11.37
N LEU A 132 -7.46 5.40 -12.37
CA LEU A 132 -7.89 5.66 -13.75
C LEU A 132 -8.64 4.47 -14.36
N ALA A 133 -8.19 3.24 -14.10
CA ALA A 133 -8.87 2.04 -14.57
C ALA A 133 -10.26 1.86 -13.95
N ALA A 134 -10.43 2.26 -12.68
CA ALA A 134 -11.74 2.24 -12.02
C ALA A 134 -12.70 3.28 -12.65
N LEU A 135 -12.21 4.51 -12.87
CA LEU A 135 -12.99 5.58 -13.51
C LEU A 135 -13.42 5.21 -14.94
N ALA A 136 -12.52 4.62 -15.72
CA ALA A 136 -12.81 4.20 -17.09
C ALA A 136 -13.89 3.10 -17.21
N ARG A 137 -14.24 2.44 -16.10
CA ARG A 137 -15.26 1.38 -16.05
C ARG A 137 -16.54 1.78 -15.35
N GLN A 138 -16.65 3.01 -14.86
CA GLN A 138 -17.93 3.48 -14.35
C GLN A 138 -18.92 3.60 -15.52
N PRO A 139 -20.15 3.09 -15.38
CA PRO A 139 -21.17 3.31 -16.41
C PRO A 139 -21.42 4.81 -16.55
N ILE A 140 -21.45 5.30 -17.80
CA ILE A 140 -21.97 6.64 -18.09
C ILE A 140 -23.46 6.57 -17.71
N GLY A 141 -23.80 7.24 -16.60
CA GLY A 141 -25.18 7.31 -16.12
C GLY A 141 -26.13 7.96 -17.11
#